data_AF-A0A1Z9C8X3-F1
#
_entry.id   AF-A0A1Z9C8X3-F1
#
_cell.length_a   1.000
_cell.length_b   1.000
_cell.length_c   1.000
_cell.angle_alpha   90.00
_cell.angle_beta   90.00
_cell.angle_gamma   90.00
#
_symmetry.space_group_name_H-M   'P 1'
#
loop_
_entity.id
_entity.type
_entity.pdbx_description
1 polymer ?
#
loop_
_entity_poly.entity_id
_entity_poly.type
_entity_poly.pdbx_seq_one_letter_code
_entity_poly.pdbx_strand_id
1 'polypeptide(L)'
;MKSVFLSKNSSEKSKIIGPDPKNDQLTAKVVGINHLGETTELPVVTERPLTIYLNSQEIVTVMTIGDYPALLAIGYLKNQGMLNLDDQITATDVDEDLNVVVVRTKRETNYEEKLSRKVRTSGCAVGTVYGDIMDGLEDIKLPFSEIKLSHLYNLSKKINLIPSLYLEAGAIHGTVLCKDDVPLVYMEDVGRHNAVDKVA
;
A
#
# COMPACT_ATOMS: atom_id res chain seq x y z
N MET A 1 -12.13 -15.82 13.65
CA MET A 1 -11.10 -16.87 13.48
C MET A 1 -11.01 -17.29 12.01
N LYS A 2 -10.09 -16.69 11.25
CA LYS A 2 -9.49 -17.26 10.04
C LYS A 2 -8.02 -16.85 10.08
N SER A 3 -7.15 -17.80 10.39
CA SER A 3 -5.73 -17.56 10.47
C SER A 3 -5.15 -17.45 9.07
N VAL A 4 -4.57 -16.31 8.72
CA VAL A 4 -3.73 -16.16 7.54
C VAL A 4 -2.33 -16.64 7.92
N PHE A 5 -2.15 -17.96 7.98
CA PHE A 5 -0.83 -18.57 8.01
C PHE A 5 -0.52 -19.09 6.61
N LEU A 6 0.57 -18.57 6.06
CA LEU A 6 1.13 -18.94 4.75
C LEU A 6 1.31 -20.45 4.65
N SER A 7 0.68 -21.04 3.63
CA SER A 7 0.84 -22.43 3.22
C SER A 7 2.29 -22.70 2.83
N LYS A 8 2.94 -23.64 3.53
CA LYS A 8 4.17 -24.30 3.07
C LYS A 8 3.77 -25.32 2.01
N ASN A 9 4.02 -25.05 0.74
CA ASN A 9 4.19 -26.10 -0.25
C ASN A 9 5.18 -25.69 -1.35
N SER A 10 6.25 -26.47 -1.45
CA SER A 10 7.23 -26.47 -2.52
C SER A 10 6.62 -27.05 -3.80
N SER A 11 6.76 -26.33 -4.92
CA SER A 11 6.39 -26.71 -6.32
C SER A 11 5.16 -26.03 -6.97
N GLU A 12 4.67 -24.90 -6.48
CA GLU A 12 3.70 -24.08 -7.23
C GLU A 12 4.40 -22.87 -7.86
N LYS A 13 4.08 -22.55 -9.12
CA LYS A 13 4.45 -21.27 -9.76
C LYS A 13 4.17 -20.16 -8.74
N SER A 14 5.19 -19.39 -8.36
CA SER A 14 5.06 -18.38 -7.31
C SER A 14 3.89 -17.45 -7.62
N LYS A 15 2.75 -17.66 -6.94
CA LYS A 15 1.58 -16.80 -7.09
C LYS A 15 1.94 -15.49 -6.41
N ILE A 16 2.22 -14.48 -7.24
CA ILE A 16 2.51 -13.14 -6.76
C ILE A 16 1.31 -12.63 -5.96
N ILE A 17 1.58 -12.03 -4.79
CA ILE A 17 0.53 -11.34 -4.02
C ILE A 17 0.34 -9.98 -4.68
N GLY A 18 -0.89 -9.64 -5.06
CA GLY A 18 -1.19 -8.35 -5.65
C GLY A 18 -2.67 -8.07 -5.83
N PRO A 19 -3.03 -6.91 -6.45
CA PRO A 19 -4.41 -6.53 -6.67
C PRO A 19 -5.12 -7.56 -7.54
N ASP A 20 -6.44 -7.64 -7.41
CA ASP A 20 -7.29 -8.37 -8.34
C ASP A 20 -7.86 -7.39 -9.37
N PRO A 21 -7.33 -7.32 -10.60
CA PRO A 21 -7.79 -6.36 -11.60
C PRO A 21 -9.25 -6.59 -12.03
N LYS A 22 -9.80 -7.78 -11.74
CA LYS A 22 -11.20 -8.14 -12.05
C LYS A 22 -12.16 -7.74 -10.94
N ASN A 23 -11.68 -7.14 -9.86
CA ASN A 23 -12.53 -6.64 -8.81
C ASN A 23 -13.21 -5.34 -9.26
N ASP A 24 -14.51 -5.44 -9.59
CA ASP A 24 -15.35 -4.32 -10.03
C ASP A 24 -15.49 -3.20 -8.99
N GLN A 25 -15.04 -3.39 -7.75
CA GLN A 25 -14.99 -2.32 -6.75
C GLN A 25 -13.75 -1.42 -6.86
N LEU A 26 -12.74 -1.81 -7.64
CA LEU A 26 -11.49 -1.06 -7.79
C LEU A 26 -11.51 -0.11 -8.99
N THR A 27 -12.47 -0.30 -9.90
CA THR A 27 -12.67 0.56 -11.07
C THR A 27 -14.15 0.89 -11.24
N ALA A 28 -14.43 2.04 -11.82
CA ALA A 28 -15.76 2.45 -12.22
C ALA A 28 -15.77 2.76 -13.72
N LYS A 29 -16.88 2.50 -14.39
CA LYS A 29 -17.06 2.88 -15.79
C LYS A 29 -17.51 4.33 -15.88
N VAL A 30 -16.79 5.12 -16.67
CA VAL A 30 -17.14 6.51 -16.95
C VAL A 30 -17.35 6.69 -18.45
N VAL A 31 -18.43 7.40 -18.79
CA VAL A 31 -18.74 7.77 -20.17
C VAL A 31 -18.13 9.14 -20.47
N GLY A 32 -17.35 9.22 -21.52
CA GLY A 32 -16.70 10.44 -21.99
C GLY A 32 -16.89 10.68 -23.49
N ILE A 33 -16.45 11.83 -23.96
CA ILE A 33 -16.40 12.17 -25.39
C ILE A 33 -14.94 12.22 -25.80
N ASN A 34 -14.57 11.48 -26.85
CA ASN A 34 -13.19 11.45 -27.35
C ASN A 34 -12.87 12.69 -28.22
N HIS A 35 -11.63 12.80 -28.69
CA HIS A 35 -11.18 13.92 -29.54
C HIS A 35 -11.87 14.02 -30.91
N LEU A 36 -12.61 12.99 -31.33
CA LEU A 36 -13.41 12.95 -32.56
C LEU A 36 -14.89 13.30 -32.33
N GLY A 37 -15.29 13.57 -31.08
CA GLY A 37 -16.68 13.86 -30.72
C GLY A 37 -17.54 12.60 -30.49
N GLU A 38 -16.94 11.42 -30.43
CA GLU A 38 -17.66 10.15 -30.23
C GLU A 38 -17.77 9.83 -28.74
N THR A 39 -18.93 9.28 -28.34
CA THR A 39 -19.13 8.76 -26.98
C THR A 39 -18.35 7.47 -26.78
N THR A 40 -17.55 7.41 -25.72
CA THR A 40 -16.77 6.22 -25.33
C THR A 40 -16.97 5.91 -23.85
N GLU A 41 -16.87 4.64 -23.47
CA GLU A 41 -16.87 4.18 -22.09
C GLU A 41 -15.46 3.71 -21.73
N LEU A 42 -14.93 4.18 -20.60
CA LEU A 42 -13.60 3.82 -20.11
C LEU A 42 -13.66 3.44 -18.63
N PRO A 43 -12.92 2.40 -18.20
CA PRO A 43 -12.71 2.14 -16.79
C PRO A 43 -11.78 3.21 -16.21
N VAL A 44 -12.11 3.71 -15.03
CA VAL A 44 -11.26 4.59 -14.23
C VAL A 44 -11.10 4.01 -12.84
N VAL A 45 -9.92 4.17 -12.25
CA VAL A 45 -9.66 3.72 -10.87
C VAL A 45 -10.54 4.49 -9.90
N THR A 46 -11.14 3.78 -8.95
CA THR A 46 -11.93 4.40 -7.88
C THR A 46 -11.05 4.74 -6.69
N GLU A 47 -11.11 5.99 -6.25
CA GLU A 47 -10.43 6.46 -5.04
C GLU A 47 -11.44 6.64 -3.91
N ARG A 48 -11.11 6.13 -2.72
CA ARG A 48 -11.93 6.24 -1.50
C ARG A 48 -11.08 6.59 -0.28
N PRO A 49 -11.63 7.35 0.68
CA PRO A 49 -10.94 7.61 1.94
C PRO A 49 -10.86 6.34 2.79
N LEU A 50 -9.76 6.14 3.50
CA LEU A 50 -9.55 5.10 4.50
C LEU A 50 -8.96 5.74 5.76
N THR A 51 -9.68 5.69 6.87
CA THR A 51 -9.21 6.23 8.15
C THR A 51 -8.50 5.14 8.95
N ILE A 52 -7.26 5.41 9.34
CA ILE A 52 -6.39 4.49 10.09
C ILE A 52 -6.36 4.92 11.55
N TYR A 53 -6.71 3.99 12.43
CA TYR A 53 -6.58 4.10 13.88
C TYR A 53 -5.48 3.18 14.39
N LEU A 54 -4.73 3.67 15.37
CA LEU A 54 -3.87 2.85 16.21
C LEU A 54 -4.44 2.85 17.62
N ASN A 55 -4.83 1.67 18.10
CA ASN A 55 -5.58 1.49 19.33
C ASN A 55 -6.92 2.27 19.33
N SER A 56 -6.99 3.40 20.04
CA SER A 56 -8.17 4.27 20.09
C SER A 56 -7.92 5.65 19.47
N GLN A 57 -6.75 5.86 18.85
CA GLN A 57 -6.33 7.15 18.33
C GLN A 57 -6.42 7.18 16.82
N GLU A 58 -7.12 8.18 16.27
CA GLU A 58 -7.13 8.45 14.84
C GLU A 58 -5.78 9.00 14.41
N ILE A 59 -5.15 8.37 13.43
CA ILE A 59 -3.82 8.75 12.96
C ILE A 59 -3.92 9.59 11.69
N VAL A 60 -4.58 9.03 10.68
CA VAL A 60 -4.67 9.66 9.36
C VAL A 60 -5.88 9.13 8.59
N THR A 61 -6.41 9.94 7.68
CA THR A 61 -7.25 9.45 6.58
C THR A 61 -6.46 9.58 5.28
N VAL A 62 -6.23 8.46 4.61
CA VAL A 62 -5.54 8.38 3.31
C VAL A 62 -6.55 8.11 2.21
N MET A 63 -6.29 8.60 1.00
CA MET A 63 -7.08 8.22 -0.17
C MET A 63 -6.41 7.01 -0.83
N THR A 64 -7.17 5.95 -1.11
CA THR A 64 -6.67 4.66 -1.60
C THR A 64 -7.67 4.03 -2.57
N ILE A 65 -7.24 3.03 -3.33
CA ILE A 65 -8.16 2.15 -4.08
C ILE A 65 -8.97 1.24 -3.15
N GLY A 66 -8.53 1.10 -1.89
CA GLY A 66 -9.20 0.37 -0.82
C GLY A 66 -9.13 -1.16 -0.92
N ASP A 67 -8.23 -1.69 -1.75
CA ASP A 67 -7.77 -3.07 -1.57
C ASP A 67 -6.72 -3.14 -0.44
N TYR A 68 -6.61 -4.33 0.16
CA TYR A 68 -5.68 -4.62 1.26
C TYR A 68 -5.62 -3.54 2.36
N PRO A 69 -6.76 -3.06 2.91
CA PRO A 69 -6.79 -1.95 3.86
C PRO A 69 -5.99 -2.24 5.14
N ALA A 70 -5.98 -3.50 5.60
CA ALA A 70 -5.16 -3.93 6.73
C ALA A 70 -3.64 -3.81 6.48
N LEU A 71 -3.17 -4.19 5.29
CA LEU A 71 -1.75 -4.08 4.94
C LEU A 71 -1.33 -2.63 4.80
N LEU A 72 -2.16 -1.80 4.15
CA LEU A 72 -1.94 -0.36 4.06
C LEU A 72 -1.83 0.27 5.45
N ALA A 73 -2.74 -0.04 6.37
CA ALA A 73 -2.72 0.50 7.72
C ALA A 73 -1.45 0.10 8.51
N ILE A 74 -1.10 -1.18 8.50
CA ILE A 74 0.10 -1.68 9.21
C ILE A 74 1.36 -1.07 8.62
N GLY A 75 1.49 -1.08 7.30
CA GLY A 75 2.64 -0.53 6.60
C GLY A 75 2.82 0.96 6.80
N TYR A 76 1.71 1.73 6.74
CA TYR A 76 1.72 3.15 7.05
C TYR A 76 2.24 3.39 8.47
N LEU A 77 1.67 2.73 9.47
CA LEU A 77 2.08 2.91 10.87
C LEU A 77 3.54 2.50 11.10
N LYS A 78 4.00 1.44 10.45
CA LYS A 78 5.40 0.99 10.50
C LYS A 78 6.35 2.03 9.87
N ASN A 79 6.04 2.50 8.66
CA ASN A 79 6.86 3.49 7.95
C ASN A 79 6.85 4.88 8.62
N GLN A 80 5.80 5.20 9.38
CA GLN A 80 5.76 6.39 10.24
C GLN A 80 6.45 6.19 11.61
N GLY A 81 7.02 5.01 11.91
CA GLY A 81 7.64 4.71 13.20
C GLY A 81 6.65 4.75 14.37
N MET A 82 5.40 4.34 14.12
CA MET A 82 4.35 4.19 15.13
C MET A 82 4.15 2.73 15.54
N LEU A 83 4.68 1.78 14.76
CA LEU A 83 4.83 0.39 15.14
C LEU A 83 6.31 0.05 15.21
N ASN A 84 6.76 -0.38 16.38
CA ASN A 84 8.12 -0.86 16.60
C ASN A 84 8.22 -2.34 16.20
N LEU A 85 9.44 -2.84 15.98
CA LEU A 85 9.67 -4.25 15.61
C LEU A 85 9.23 -5.25 16.70
N ASP A 86 9.25 -4.83 17.96
CA ASP A 86 8.84 -5.61 19.13
C ASP A 86 7.37 -5.40 19.52
N ASP A 87 6.65 -4.50 18.83
CA ASP A 87 5.22 -4.31 19.08
C ASP A 87 4.43 -5.55 18.68
N GLN A 88 3.65 -6.07 19.61
CA GLN A 88 2.72 -7.15 19.36
C GLN A 88 1.37 -6.58 18.90
N ILE A 89 1.05 -6.77 17.62
CA ILE A 89 -0.29 -6.51 17.08
C ILE A 89 -1.24 -7.60 17.59
N THR A 90 -2.29 -7.21 18.30
CA THR A 90 -3.28 -8.11 18.89
C THR A 90 -4.50 -8.31 17.98
N ALA A 91 -4.86 -7.29 17.19
CA ALA A 91 -5.94 -7.34 16.22
C ALA A 91 -5.76 -6.30 15.10
N THR A 92 -6.42 -6.52 13.97
CA THR A 92 -6.59 -5.55 12.90
C THR A 92 -8.00 -5.66 12.38
N ASP A 93 -8.84 -4.71 12.78
CA ASP A 93 -10.26 -4.67 12.48
C ASP A 93 -10.48 -3.77 11.26
N VAL A 94 -11.15 -4.26 10.22
CA VAL A 94 -11.50 -3.50 9.02
C VAL A 94 -13.01 -3.37 8.97
N ASP A 95 -13.49 -2.13 8.91
CA ASP A 95 -14.89 -1.78 8.69
C ASP A 95 -15.02 -1.16 7.29
N GLU A 96 -15.54 -1.93 6.35
CA GLU A 96 -15.68 -1.52 4.95
C GLU A 96 -16.79 -0.46 4.76
N ASP A 97 -17.82 -0.47 5.61
CA ASP A 97 -18.94 0.48 5.53
C ASP A 97 -18.50 1.88 5.97
N LEU A 98 -17.70 1.94 7.04
CA LEU A 98 -17.14 3.19 7.56
C LEU A 98 -15.82 3.58 6.88
N ASN A 99 -15.23 2.70 6.07
CA ASN A 99 -13.87 2.81 5.54
C ASN A 99 -12.83 3.10 6.65
N VAL A 100 -12.87 2.30 7.70
CA VAL A 100 -12.00 2.43 8.88
C VAL A 100 -11.16 1.17 9.06
N VAL A 101 -9.89 1.35 9.41
CA VAL A 101 -9.04 0.26 9.90
C VAL A 101 -8.53 0.60 11.28
N VAL A 102 -8.70 -0.33 12.22
CA VAL A 102 -8.18 -0.20 13.58
C VAL A 102 -7.12 -1.25 13.83
N VAL A 103 -5.86 -0.82 13.93
CA VAL A 103 -4.74 -1.68 14.32
C VAL A 103 -4.59 -1.62 15.84
N ARG A 104 -4.63 -2.77 16.51
CA ARG A 104 -4.52 -2.86 17.97
C ARG A 104 -3.20 -3.46 18.37
N THR A 105 -2.53 -2.86 19.34
CA THR A 105 -1.28 -3.36 19.91
C THR A 105 -1.45 -3.62 21.40
N LYS A 106 -0.55 -4.43 21.97
CA LYS A 106 -0.51 -4.66 23.42
C LYS A 106 -0.02 -3.44 24.20
N ARG A 107 0.82 -2.61 23.56
CA ARG A 107 1.38 -1.39 24.13
C ARG A 107 0.35 -0.26 24.04
N GLU A 108 0.13 0.44 25.15
CA GLU A 108 -0.60 1.71 25.09
C GLU A 108 0.27 2.75 24.36
N THR A 109 -0.32 3.39 23.37
CA THR A 109 0.36 4.35 22.50
C THR A 109 -0.28 5.72 22.68
N ASN A 110 0.49 6.70 23.15
CA ASN A 110 0.09 8.11 23.08
C ASN A 110 0.99 8.81 22.06
N TYR A 111 0.44 9.07 20.88
CA TYR A 111 1.11 9.80 19.80
C TYR A 111 0.62 11.25 19.68
N GLU A 112 -0.02 11.83 20.71
CA GLU A 112 -0.56 13.20 20.65
C GLU A 112 0.51 14.25 20.28
N GLU A 113 1.70 14.20 20.90
CA GLU A 113 2.80 15.11 20.54
C GLU A 113 3.26 14.92 19.09
N LYS A 114 3.40 13.67 18.65
CA LYS A 114 3.78 13.33 17.26
C LYS A 114 2.70 13.82 16.28
N LEU A 115 1.43 13.63 16.61
CA LEU A 115 0.28 14.09 15.82
C LEU A 115 0.18 15.62 15.76
N SER A 116 0.54 16.32 16.84
CA SER A 116 0.55 17.79 16.88
C SER A 116 1.60 18.41 15.96
N ARG A 117 2.68 17.66 15.64
CA ARG A 117 3.75 18.08 14.70
C ARG A 117 3.45 17.71 13.24
N LYS A 118 2.20 17.37 12.90
CA LYS A 118 1.75 17.04 11.55
C LYS A 118 1.99 18.20 10.58
N VAL A 119 3.01 18.08 9.73
CA VAL A 119 3.24 19.03 8.63
C VAL A 119 2.39 18.60 7.44
N ARG A 120 1.38 19.40 7.09
CA ARG A 120 0.59 19.18 5.88
C ARG A 120 1.34 19.75 4.67
N THR A 121 1.90 18.89 3.84
CA THR A 121 2.50 19.31 2.56
C THR A 121 1.42 19.49 1.48
N SER A 122 1.65 20.38 0.52
CA SER A 122 0.70 20.79 -0.53
C SER A 122 0.62 19.86 -1.76
N GLY A 123 1.17 18.64 -1.67
CA GLY A 123 1.13 17.65 -2.77
C GLY A 123 -0.20 16.89 -2.85
N CYS A 124 -0.44 16.13 -3.94
CA CYS A 124 -1.62 15.25 -4.15
C CYS A 124 -1.75 14.07 -3.18
N ALA A 125 -1.00 14.08 -2.09
CA ALA A 125 -1.27 13.25 -0.93
C ALA A 125 -1.22 14.19 0.25
N VAL A 126 -2.06 13.97 1.24
CA VAL A 126 -1.95 14.53 2.58
C VAL A 126 -0.60 14.08 3.15
N GLY A 127 0.50 14.67 2.66
CA GLY A 127 1.88 14.26 2.85
C GLY A 127 2.30 14.67 4.22
N THR A 128 1.71 13.96 5.17
CA THR A 128 1.96 14.02 6.58
C THR A 128 3.21 13.21 6.78
N VAL A 129 4.33 13.90 6.72
CA VAL A 129 5.58 13.38 7.26
C VAL A 129 5.56 13.81 8.72
N TYR A 130 5.47 12.86 9.64
CA TYR A 130 5.74 13.18 11.04
C TYR A 130 7.24 13.49 11.14
N GLY A 131 7.59 14.63 11.74
CA GLY A 131 8.93 15.23 11.70
C GLY A 131 10.09 14.30 12.10
N ASP A 132 9.80 13.23 12.83
CA ASP A 132 10.79 12.28 13.35
C ASP A 132 11.17 11.15 12.37
N ILE A 133 10.65 11.11 11.12
CA ILE A 133 11.04 10.05 10.15
C ILE A 133 12.55 10.11 9.85
N MET A 134 13.12 11.31 9.81
CA MET A 134 14.55 11.49 9.55
C MET A 134 15.42 11.08 10.74
N ASP A 135 14.90 11.22 11.96
CA ASP A 135 15.64 11.01 13.23
C ASP A 135 16.00 9.53 13.51
N GLY A 136 15.60 8.60 12.64
CA GLY A 136 15.95 7.18 12.73
C GLY A 136 16.71 6.61 11.53
N LEU A 137 16.95 7.40 10.47
CA LEU A 137 17.65 6.92 9.27
C LEU A 137 19.15 6.78 9.48
N GLU A 138 19.74 7.59 10.38
CA GLU A 138 21.18 7.62 10.62
C GLU A 138 21.74 6.28 11.14
N ASP A 139 20.92 5.52 11.87
CA ASP A 139 21.29 4.22 12.44
C ASP A 139 21.03 3.04 11.49
N ILE A 140 20.37 3.27 10.35
CA ILE A 140 20.02 2.19 9.41
C ILE A 140 21.27 1.71 8.66
N LYS A 141 21.68 0.47 8.96
CA LYS A 141 22.69 -0.24 8.16
C LYS A 141 22.01 -1.24 7.23
N LEU A 142 22.03 -0.94 5.94
CA LEU A 142 21.57 -1.87 4.93
C LEU A 142 22.59 -3.02 4.76
N PRO A 143 22.12 -4.27 4.62
CA PRO A 143 23.01 -5.38 4.32
C PRO A 143 23.66 -5.18 2.95
N PHE A 144 24.92 -5.59 2.81
CA PHE A 144 25.57 -5.63 1.51
C PHE A 144 24.75 -6.49 0.55
N SER A 145 24.40 -5.93 -0.60
CA SER A 145 23.53 -6.56 -1.58
C SER A 145 24.10 -6.32 -2.98
N GLU A 146 24.21 -7.39 -3.77
CA GLU A 146 24.60 -7.30 -5.17
C GLU A 146 23.38 -7.43 -6.06
N ILE A 147 23.29 -6.58 -7.08
CA ILE A 147 22.21 -6.62 -8.07
C ILE A 147 22.82 -6.81 -9.44
N LYS A 148 22.42 -7.88 -10.14
CA LYS A 148 22.79 -8.05 -11.55
C LYS A 148 21.94 -7.13 -12.41
N LEU A 149 22.58 -6.40 -13.32
CA LEU A 149 21.88 -5.54 -14.28
C LEU A 149 20.86 -6.33 -15.13
N SER A 150 21.17 -7.59 -15.46
CA SER A 150 20.22 -8.49 -16.14
C SER A 150 18.96 -8.76 -15.32
N HIS A 151 19.06 -8.82 -13.98
CA HIS A 151 17.90 -8.99 -13.12
C HIS A 151 16.98 -7.77 -13.21
N LEU A 152 17.52 -6.56 -13.25
CA LEU A 152 16.71 -5.33 -13.39
C LEU A 152 15.90 -5.31 -14.69
N TYR A 153 16.52 -5.65 -15.82
CA TYR A 153 15.83 -5.71 -17.11
C TYR A 153 14.76 -6.80 -17.14
N ASN A 154 15.07 -7.98 -16.61
CA ASN A 154 14.11 -9.09 -16.56
C ASN A 154 12.93 -8.76 -15.62
N LEU A 155 13.22 -8.17 -14.47
CA LEU A 155 12.22 -7.76 -13.50
C LEU A 155 11.29 -6.70 -14.08
N SER A 156 11.83 -5.67 -14.74
CA SER A 156 11.02 -4.64 -15.41
C SER A 156 10.09 -5.25 -16.47
N LYS A 157 10.58 -6.18 -17.29
CA LYS A 157 9.75 -6.91 -18.27
C LYS A 157 8.65 -7.72 -17.58
N LYS A 158 8.96 -8.42 -16.48
CA LYS A 158 7.97 -9.19 -15.72
C LYS A 158 6.90 -8.27 -15.14
N ILE A 159 7.26 -7.13 -14.55
CA ILE A 159 6.32 -6.16 -13.96
C ILE A 159 5.34 -5.64 -15.00
N ASN A 160 5.82 -5.25 -16.18
CA ASN A 160 4.97 -4.73 -17.26
C ASN A 160 3.99 -5.77 -17.83
N LEU A 161 4.16 -7.05 -17.51
CA LEU A 161 3.31 -8.14 -17.96
C LEU A 161 2.43 -8.71 -16.84
N ILE A 162 2.53 -8.19 -15.61
CA ILE A 162 1.64 -8.57 -14.51
C ILE A 162 0.24 -8.04 -14.83
N PRO A 163 -0.81 -8.88 -14.80
CA PRO A 163 -2.18 -8.38 -14.87
C PRO A 163 -2.43 -7.37 -13.75
N SER A 164 -2.83 -6.15 -14.10
CA SER A 164 -2.83 -5.03 -13.15
C SER A 164 -3.90 -3.99 -13.47
N LEU A 165 -4.28 -3.19 -12.48
CA LEU A 165 -5.20 -2.07 -12.66
C LEU A 165 -4.58 -1.00 -13.59
N TYR A 166 -3.25 -0.87 -13.60
CA TYR A 166 -2.58 0.02 -14.56
C TYR A 166 -2.89 -0.36 -16.01
N LEU A 167 -2.89 -1.65 -16.36
CA LEU A 167 -3.19 -2.11 -17.72
C LEU A 167 -4.68 -1.96 -18.08
N GLU A 168 -5.57 -2.03 -17.09
CA GLU A 168 -7.03 -1.91 -17.28
C GLU A 168 -7.50 -0.45 -17.33
N ALA A 169 -7.10 0.37 -16.35
CA ALA A 169 -7.65 1.71 -16.11
C ALA A 169 -6.59 2.83 -16.03
N GLY A 170 -5.30 2.49 -15.95
CA GLY A 170 -4.21 3.47 -15.82
C GLY A 170 -4.24 4.24 -14.48
N ALA A 171 -3.63 5.43 -14.47
CA ALA A 171 -3.67 6.41 -13.37
C ALA A 171 -3.34 5.86 -11.96
N ILE A 172 -2.45 4.88 -11.87
CA ILE A 172 -2.11 4.19 -10.63
C ILE A 172 -0.58 3.98 -10.51
N HIS A 173 -0.10 3.79 -9.28
CA HIS A 173 1.29 3.47 -8.99
C HIS A 173 1.43 2.03 -8.52
N GLY A 174 2.44 1.31 -9.03
CA GLY A 174 2.79 -0.04 -8.57
C GLY A 174 4.11 -0.07 -7.78
N THR A 175 4.16 -0.86 -6.72
CA THR A 175 5.38 -1.18 -5.96
C THR A 175 5.59 -2.68 -5.95
N VAL A 176 6.84 -3.12 -6.15
CA VAL A 176 7.22 -4.54 -6.18
C VAL A 176 8.21 -4.86 -5.06
N LEU A 177 7.96 -5.95 -4.34
CA LEU A 177 8.98 -6.65 -3.57
C LEU A 177 9.48 -7.82 -4.40
N CYS A 178 10.79 -7.93 -4.59
CA CYS A 178 11.39 -8.99 -5.39
C CYS A 178 12.58 -9.61 -4.68
N LYS A 179 12.89 -10.84 -5.08
CA LYS A 179 14.18 -11.47 -4.84
C LYS A 179 14.83 -11.70 -6.19
N ASP A 180 15.98 -11.09 -6.43
CA ASP A 180 16.62 -11.08 -7.74
C ASP A 180 15.67 -10.53 -8.82
N ASP A 181 15.38 -11.30 -9.86
CA ASP A 181 14.44 -10.94 -10.91
C ASP A 181 13.05 -11.55 -10.71
N VAL A 182 12.76 -12.09 -9.52
CA VAL A 182 11.50 -12.77 -9.19
C VAL A 182 10.62 -11.86 -8.33
N PRO A 183 9.50 -11.34 -8.88
CA PRO A 183 8.48 -10.66 -8.09
C PRO A 183 7.88 -11.58 -7.04
N LEU A 184 7.78 -11.10 -5.79
CA LEU A 184 7.16 -11.79 -4.66
C LEU A 184 5.82 -11.13 -4.31
N VAL A 185 5.80 -9.80 -4.28
CA VAL A 185 4.61 -8.97 -4.01
C VAL A 185 4.58 -7.84 -5.03
N TYR A 186 3.39 -7.50 -5.53
CA TYR A 186 3.14 -6.35 -6.38
C TYR A 186 1.86 -5.67 -5.92
N MET A 187 1.96 -4.48 -5.34
CA MET A 187 0.82 -3.72 -4.84
C MET A 187 0.61 -2.47 -5.68
N GLU A 188 -0.64 -2.11 -5.90
CA GLU A 188 -1.00 -0.88 -6.60
C GLU A 188 -1.82 0.05 -5.70
N ASP A 189 -1.71 1.36 -5.94
CA ASP A 189 -2.56 2.36 -5.33
C ASP A 189 -2.52 3.69 -6.10
N VAL A 190 -3.54 4.53 -5.95
CA VAL A 190 -3.55 5.90 -6.48
C VAL A 190 -2.42 6.74 -5.89
N GLY A 191 -2.05 6.49 -4.63
CA GLY A 191 -0.92 7.11 -3.98
C GLY A 191 0.32 6.22 -4.02
N ARG A 192 1.43 6.70 -4.61
CA ARG A 192 2.70 5.94 -4.62
C ARG A 192 3.18 5.51 -3.22
N HIS A 193 2.91 6.33 -2.20
CA HIS A 193 3.29 6.01 -0.81
C HIS A 193 2.45 4.84 -0.27
N ASN A 194 1.14 4.83 -0.55
CA ASN A 194 0.26 3.74 -0.16
C ASN A 194 0.68 2.41 -0.82
N ALA A 195 1.11 2.46 -2.10
CA ALA A 195 1.62 1.28 -2.79
C ALA A 195 2.88 0.71 -2.09
N VAL A 196 3.76 1.58 -1.58
CA VAL A 196 4.92 1.19 -0.77
C VAL A 196 4.49 0.68 0.62
N ASP A 197 3.57 1.37 1.27
CA ASP A 197 3.06 1.00 2.60
C ASP A 197 2.43 -0.40 2.57
N LYS A 198 1.62 -0.74 1.56
CA LYS A 198 1.05 -2.10 1.42
C LYS A 198 2.10 -3.23 1.33
N VAL A 199 3.33 -2.92 0.95
CA VAL A 199 4.44 -3.89 0.81
C VAL A 199 5.25 -4.05 2.10
N ALA A 200 5.25 -3.04 2.99
CA ALA A 200 6.14 -2.92 4.14
C ALA A 200 5.87 -3.92 5.27
#